data_AF-A0A2N1NNM3-F1
#
_entry.id   AF-A0A2N1NNM3-F1
#
_cell.length_a   1.000
_cell.length_b   1.000
_cell.length_c   1.000
_cell.angle_alpha   90.00
_cell.angle_beta   90.00
_cell.angle_gamma   90.00
#
_symmetry.space_group_name_H-M   'P 1'
#
loop_
_entity.id
_entity.type
_entity.pdbx_description
1 polymer ?
#
loop_
_entity_poly.entity_id
_entity_poly.type
_entity_poly.pdbx_seq_one_letter_code
_entity_poly.pdbx_strand_id
1 'polypeptide(L)'
;CADCLTTSAPRWRVRQDGEKVCNACGLYSYQENDFNSNNYKRQNHFIETDLQFNATNNYEANITDASLKITCADCLTTTSPRWRVRQDGEKVCNACGL
;
A
#
# COMPACT_ATOMS: atom_id res chain seq x y z
N CYS A 1 16.20 -15.56 -0.24
CA CYS A 1 16.79 -14.21 -0.08
C CYS A 1 18.07 -14.40 0.68
N ALA A 2 19.20 -13.86 0.23
CA ALA A 2 20.47 -14.03 0.93
C ALA A 2 20.42 -13.48 2.37
N ASP A 3 19.83 -12.31 2.59
CA ASP A 3 19.81 -11.68 3.92
C ASP A 3 18.77 -12.26 4.90
N CYS A 4 17.51 -12.42 4.46
CA CYS A 4 16.40 -12.77 5.35
C CYS A 4 15.82 -14.16 5.12
N LEU A 5 16.45 -14.95 4.26
CA LEU A 5 16.08 -16.34 3.95
C LEU A 5 14.67 -16.57 3.39
N THR A 6 13.86 -15.52 3.17
CA THR A 6 12.53 -15.70 2.56
C THR A 6 12.64 -16.41 1.21
N THR A 7 11.72 -17.33 0.96
CA THR A 7 11.56 -18.08 -0.30
C THR A 7 10.47 -17.48 -1.19
N SER A 8 9.65 -16.57 -0.66
CA SER A 8 8.60 -15.86 -1.40
C SER A 8 8.85 -14.36 -1.38
N ALA A 9 8.75 -13.71 -2.54
CA ALA A 9 8.84 -12.27 -2.67
C ALA A 9 8.08 -11.82 -3.93
N PRO A 10 7.40 -10.66 -3.89
CA PRO A 10 6.70 -10.12 -5.06
C PRO A 10 7.67 -9.70 -6.19
N ARG A 11 8.92 -9.40 -5.84
CA ARG A 11 10.00 -9.10 -6.77
C ARG A 11 11.33 -9.50 -6.16
N TRP A 12 12.20 -10.07 -6.99
CA TRP A 12 13.59 -10.38 -6.64
C TRP A 12 14.52 -9.31 -7.21
N ARG A 13 15.55 -8.95 -6.45
CA ARG A 13 16.63 -8.02 -6.85
C ARG A 13 17.95 -8.78 -6.85
N VAL A 14 18.86 -8.39 -7.74
CA VAL A 14 20.23 -8.90 -7.81
C VAL A 14 21.16 -7.74 -7.52
N ARG A 15 22.06 -7.92 -6.54
CA ARG A 15 23.07 -6.94 -6.14
C ARG A 15 24.30 -7.00 -7.06
N GLN A 16 25.27 -6.12 -6.85
CA GLN A 16 26.53 -6.09 -7.62
C GLN A 16 27.42 -7.32 -7.37
N ASP A 17 27.29 -7.94 -6.20
CA ASP A 17 27.94 -9.21 -5.82
C ASP A 17 27.30 -10.45 -6.48
N GLY A 18 26.19 -10.28 -7.21
CA GLY A 18 25.43 -11.37 -7.82
C GLY A 18 24.44 -12.06 -6.89
N GLU A 19 24.30 -11.63 -5.64
CA GLU A 19 23.39 -12.23 -4.68
C GLU A 19 21.93 -11.88 -4.95
N LYS A 20 21.06 -12.88 -4.77
CA LYS A 20 19.61 -12.75 -4.98
C LYS A 20 18.90 -12.42 -3.67
N VAL A 21 18.37 -11.20 -3.58
CA VAL A 21 17.67 -10.67 -2.40
C VAL A 21 16.21 -10.34 -2.70
N CYS A 22 15.36 -10.36 -1.68
CA CYS A 22 13.96 -9.97 -1.82
C CYS A 22 13.84 -8.44 -1.99
N ASN A 23 12.67 -7.97 -2.44
CA ASN A 23 12.43 -6.55 -2.65
C ASN A 23 12.70 -5.68 -1.41
N ALA A 24 12.37 -6.18 -0.21
CA ALA A 24 12.63 -5.46 1.03
C ALA A 24 14.15 -5.32 1.26
N CYS A 25 14.88 -6.44 1.37
CA CYS A 25 16.32 -6.45 1.64
C CYS A 25 17.15 -5.67 0.61
N GLY A 26 16.78 -5.75 -0.67
CA GLY A 26 17.45 -4.99 -1.72
C GLY A 26 17.16 -3.49 -1.71
N LEU A 27 16.16 -3.02 -0.95
CA LEU A 27 15.93 -1.59 -0.71
C LEU A 27 16.62 -1.11 0.58
N TYR A 28 16.74 -1.96 1.62
CA TYR A 28 17.40 -1.59 2.88
C TYR A 28 18.92 -1.54 2.79
N SER A 29 19.53 -2.37 1.94
CA SER A 29 21.00 -2.39 1.73
C SER A 29 21.59 -1.07 1.19
N TYR A 30 20.78 -0.14 0.68
CA TYR A 30 21.25 1.20 0.28
C TYR A 30 21.41 2.17 1.46
N GLN A 31 20.97 1.82 2.68
CA GLN A 31 20.94 2.72 3.83
C GLN A 31 22.00 2.41 4.90
N GLU A 32 22.78 1.35 4.75
CA GLU A 32 23.80 0.94 5.75
C GLU A 32 25.09 1.78 5.74
N ASN A 33 25.13 2.93 5.06
CA ASN A 33 26.15 3.96 5.30
C ASN A 33 25.74 5.01 6.35
N ASP A 34 24.46 5.07 6.73
CA ASP A 34 24.01 5.94 7.81
C ASP A 34 23.60 5.10 9.01
N PHE A 35 24.58 4.91 9.90
CA PHE A 35 24.36 4.49 11.28
C PHE A 35 23.13 5.24 11.84
N ASN A 36 22.19 4.49 12.41
CA ASN A 36 21.11 4.98 13.27
C ASN A 36 19.88 5.57 12.56
N SER A 37 18.88 4.70 12.32
CA SER A 37 17.54 5.12 12.72
C SER A 37 16.68 3.93 13.13
N ASN A 38 16.47 3.86 14.44
CA ASN A 38 15.38 3.20 15.16
C ASN A 38 13.98 3.69 14.70
N ASN A 39 13.69 3.77 13.40
CA ASN A 39 12.43 4.29 12.86
C ASN A 39 11.67 3.27 12.00
N TYR A 40 11.76 1.99 12.36
CA TYR A 40 10.79 0.99 11.92
C TYR A 40 9.48 0.99 12.72
N LYS A 41 9.21 2.05 13.49
CA LYS A 41 7.83 2.45 13.74
C LYS A 41 7.33 3.31 12.59
N ARG A 42 7.12 2.70 11.41
CA ARG A 42 5.93 3.13 10.67
C ARG A 42 4.76 2.59 11.46
N GLN A 43 4.20 3.48 12.27
CA GLN A 43 2.89 3.30 12.87
C GLN A 43 1.99 2.70 11.80
N ASN A 44 1.53 1.47 12.05
CA ASN A 44 0.24 1.08 11.55
C ASN A 44 -0.73 2.14 12.09
N HIS A 45 -1.08 3.11 11.26
CA HIS A 45 -2.23 3.96 11.55
C HIS A 45 -3.48 3.14 11.24
N PHE A 46 -3.69 2.09 12.05
CA PHE A 46 -5.03 1.68 12.41
C PHE A 46 -5.56 2.83 13.24
N ILE A 47 -6.44 3.65 12.66
CA ILE A 47 -7.31 4.49 13.48
C ILE A 47 -8.30 3.54 14.12
N GLU A 48 -7.93 3.03 15.29
CA GLU A 48 -8.87 2.51 16.26
C GLU A 48 -9.26 3.71 17.13
N THR A 49 -10.35 4.37 16.77
CA THR A 49 -11.03 5.34 17.65
C THR A 49 -12.48 4.92 17.76
N ASP A 50 -12.72 3.84 18.49
CA ASP A 50 -13.97 3.69 19.22
C ASP A 50 -13.88 4.58 20.46
N LEU A 51 -14.73 5.63 20.50
CA LEU A 51 -15.47 6.14 21.67
C LEU A 51 -16.17 7.47 21.30
N GLN A 52 -17.41 7.33 20.83
CA GLN A 52 -18.60 8.12 21.17
C GLN A 52 -18.54 9.66 21.21
N PHE A 53 -19.22 10.28 20.25
CA PHE A 53 -20.08 11.44 20.51
C PHE A 53 -21.42 11.32 19.77
N ASN A 54 -22.50 11.14 20.54
CA ASN A 54 -23.89 11.19 20.10
C ASN A 54 -24.35 12.65 20.02
N ALA A 55 -25.11 13.02 18.97
CA ALA A 55 -26.39 13.72 19.12
C ALA A 55 -27.01 14.10 17.75
N THR A 56 -28.11 13.42 17.42
CA THR A 56 -29.32 13.92 16.75
C THR A 56 -29.16 14.70 15.44
N ASN A 57 -29.47 14.06 14.30
CA ASN A 57 -30.64 14.44 13.50
C ASN A 57 -30.95 13.37 12.44
N ASN A 58 -32.25 13.09 12.33
CA ASN A 58 -32.88 12.03 11.57
C ASN A 58 -32.49 12.01 10.08
N TYR A 59 -31.82 10.94 9.64
CA TYR A 59 -32.05 10.44 8.29
C TYR A 59 -32.34 8.94 8.41
N GLU A 60 -33.60 8.60 8.18
CA GLU A 60 -34.09 7.24 8.21
C GLU A 60 -33.36 6.38 7.18
N ALA A 61 -33.08 5.15 7.60
CA ALA A 61 -32.45 4.11 6.82
C ALA A 61 -33.18 3.85 5.50
N ASN A 62 -32.45 3.87 4.37
CA ASN A 62 -32.68 3.04 3.17
C ASN A 62 -31.77 3.45 1.99
N ILE A 63 -30.45 3.20 2.04
CA ILE A 63 -29.66 3.03 0.81
C ILE A 63 -28.69 1.86 1.02
N THR A 64 -28.80 0.91 0.11
CA THR A 64 -28.12 -0.38 0.06
C THR A 64 -26.60 -0.25 0.14
N ASP A 65 -25.97 -1.31 0.66
CA ASP A 65 -24.56 -1.68 0.63
C ASP A 65 -23.82 -1.34 -0.68
N ALA A 66 -23.57 -0.05 -0.90
CA ALA A 66 -22.72 0.48 -1.94
C ALA A 66 -21.44 0.94 -1.26
N SER A 67 -20.72 -0.05 -0.71
CA SER A 67 -19.27 0.04 -0.52
C SER A 67 -18.70 0.81 -1.70
N LEU A 68 -18.08 1.96 -1.44
CA LEU A 68 -17.43 2.84 -2.41
C LEU A 68 -16.34 2.06 -3.15
N LYS A 69 -16.77 1.25 -4.12
CA LYS A 69 -15.92 0.31 -4.86
C LYS A 69 -15.20 1.13 -5.92
N ILE A 70 -14.01 1.59 -5.58
CA ILE A 70 -13.14 2.34 -6.48
C ILE A 70 -12.93 1.49 -7.76
N THR A 71 -13.22 2.08 -8.92
CA THR A 71 -12.99 1.50 -10.25
C THR A 71 -11.90 2.27 -10.98
N CYS A 72 -11.20 1.59 -11.88
CA CYS A 72 -10.24 2.22 -12.78
C CYS A 72 -10.99 2.99 -13.88
N ALA A 73 -10.61 4.24 -14.13
CA ALA A 73 -11.20 5.04 -15.21
C ALA A 73 -11.00 4.41 -16.60
N ASP A 74 -9.86 3.75 -16.87
CA ASP A 74 -9.54 3.22 -18.19
C ASP A 74 -10.06 1.79 -18.45
N CYS A 75 -10.09 0.94 -17.43
CA CYS A 75 -10.40 -0.49 -17.59
C CYS A 75 -11.49 -1.01 -16.65
N LEU A 76 -12.08 -0.14 -15.83
CA LEU A 76 -13.18 -0.43 -14.91
C LEU A 76 -12.90 -1.52 -13.86
N THR A 77 -11.66 -2.03 -13.76
CA THR A 77 -11.31 -2.99 -12.70
C THR A 77 -11.63 -2.40 -11.35
N THR A 78 -12.24 -3.19 -10.47
CA THR A 78 -12.49 -2.83 -9.07
C THR A 78 -11.39 -3.33 -8.14
N THR A 79 -10.39 -4.02 -8.68
CA THR A 79 -9.34 -4.68 -7.89
C THR A 79 -7.99 -4.33 -8.48
N SER A 80 -7.12 -3.75 -7.67
CA SER A 80 -5.76 -3.41 -8.07
C SER A 80 -4.81 -3.54 -6.88
N PRO A 81 -3.59 -4.06 -7.07
CA PRO A 81 -2.58 -4.11 -6.01
C PRO A 81 -2.14 -2.71 -5.55
N ARG A 82 -2.33 -1.69 -6.39
CA ARG A 82 -2.09 -0.28 -6.06
C ARG A 82 -2.93 0.61 -6.97
N TRP A 83 -3.55 1.62 -6.39
CA TRP A 83 -4.24 2.68 -7.14
C TRP A 83 -3.29 3.85 -7.39
N ARG A 84 -3.37 4.42 -8.59
CA ARG A 84 -2.62 5.60 -9.02
C ARG A 84 -3.60 6.74 -9.31
N VAL A 85 -3.13 7.97 -9.17
CA VAL A 85 -3.88 9.18 -9.53
C VAL A 85 -3.10 9.90 -10.62
N ARG A 86 -3.78 10.18 -11.74
CA ARG A 86 -3.21 10.89 -12.89
C ARG A 86 -3.28 12.41 -12.68
N GLN A 87 -2.81 13.18 -13.67
CA GLN A 87 -2.83 14.65 -13.63
C GLN A 87 -4.26 15.23 -13.68
N ASP A 88 -5.19 14.50 -14.30
CA ASP A 88 -6.63 14.80 -14.36
C ASP A 88 -7.37 14.54 -13.02
N GLY A 89 -6.69 13.96 -12.02
CA GLY A 89 -7.27 13.60 -10.73
C GLY A 89 -8.03 12.27 -10.73
N GLU A 90 -8.06 11.54 -11.85
CA GLU A 90 -8.76 10.27 -11.95
C GLU A 90 -7.96 9.12 -11.32
N LYS A 91 -8.69 8.18 -10.70
CA LYS A 91 -8.12 6.97 -10.13
C LYS A 91 -7.98 5.90 -11.21
N VAL A 92 -6.77 5.43 -11.42
CA VAL A 92 -6.46 4.34 -12.35
C VAL A 92 -5.77 3.19 -11.62
N CYS A 93 -5.93 1.97 -12.15
CA CYS A 93 -5.27 0.80 -11.61
C CYS A 93 -3.76 0.85 -11.87
N ASN A 94 -3.00 -0.01 -11.19
CA ASN A 94 -1.55 -0.07 -11.39
C ASN A 94 -1.14 -0.39 -12.84
N ALA A 95 -1.95 -1.14 -13.60
CA ALA A 95 -1.63 -1.47 -14.99
C ALA A 95 -1.89 -0.31 -15.96
N CYS A 96 -2.94 0.49 -15.75
CA CYS A 96 -3.30 1.62 -16.61
C CYS A 96 -2.48 2.88 -16.33
N GLY A 97 -1.95 3.03 -15.11
CA GLY A 97 -1.12 4.18 -14.73
C GLY A 97 0.40 3.94 -14.85
N LEU A 98 0.83 2.93 -15.61
CA LEU A 98 2.21 2.69 -16.00
C LEU A 98 2.40 3.10 -17.46
#